data_AF-A0A953YJI8-F1
#
_entry.id   AF-A0A953YJI8-F1
#
_cell.length_a   1.000
_cell.length_b   1.000
_cell.length_c   1.000
_cell.angle_alpha   90.00
_cell.angle_beta   90.00
_cell.angle_gamma   90.00
#
_symmetry.space_group_name_H-M   'P 1'
#
loop_
_entity.id
_entity.type
_entity.pdbx_description
1 polymer ?
#
loop_
_entity_poly.entity_id
_entity_poly.type
_entity_poly.pdbx_seq_one_letter_code
_entity_poly.pdbx_strand_id
1 'polypeptide(L)'
;KAYADIDTSTLTKRLAHVVQSFFNGRRLVVFSGGEAKGLDGILGEIREIAAGGATGSIIGRNTFQRPRDEAIAMLNQIIDIYKGRG
;
A
#
# COMPACT_ATOMS: atom_id res chain seq x y z
N LYS A 1 -14.68 -1.04 -24.15
CA LYS A 1 -14.13 -2.07 -23.24
C LYS A 1 -14.48 -1.67 -21.81
N ALA A 2 -14.67 -2.61 -20.88
CA ALA A 2 -15.20 -2.36 -19.52
C ALA A 2 -14.39 -1.34 -18.67
N TYR A 3 -13.18 -0.96 -19.08
CA TYR A 3 -12.29 -0.06 -18.33
C TYR A 3 -11.75 1.12 -19.16
N ALA A 4 -12.40 1.47 -20.27
CA ALA A 4 -11.88 2.49 -21.19
C ALA A 4 -11.82 3.90 -20.59
N ASP A 5 -12.70 4.21 -19.64
CA ASP A 5 -12.85 5.54 -19.03
C ASP A 5 -12.20 5.66 -17.65
N ILE A 6 -11.46 4.63 -17.22
CA ILE A 6 -10.76 4.64 -15.93
C ILE A 6 -9.32 5.09 -16.16
N ASP A 7 -8.92 6.12 -15.43
CA ASP A 7 -7.55 6.57 -15.44
C ASP A 7 -6.65 5.57 -14.71
N THR A 8 -5.75 4.93 -15.46
CA THR A 8 -4.81 3.93 -14.96
C THR A 8 -3.35 4.38 -15.09
N SER A 9 -3.12 5.69 -15.30
CA SER A 9 -1.80 6.23 -15.63
C SER A 9 -0.76 6.10 -14.51
N THR A 10 -1.21 6.02 -13.25
CA THR A 10 -0.34 5.87 -12.07
C THR A 10 -0.83 4.73 -11.17
N LEU A 11 0.04 4.24 -10.28
CA LEU A 11 -0.34 3.23 -9.31
C LEU A 11 -1.43 3.76 -8.37
N THR A 12 -1.27 4.94 -7.80
CA THR A 12 -2.31 5.60 -7.00
C THR A 12 -3.68 5.66 -7.69
N LYS A 13 -3.77 6.00 -8.98
CA LYS A 13 -5.08 6.06 -9.67
C LYS A 13 -5.72 4.69 -9.85
N ARG A 14 -4.92 3.66 -10.15
CA ARG A 14 -5.40 2.27 -10.18
C ARG A 14 -5.92 1.84 -8.82
N LEU A 15 -5.21 2.16 -7.75
CA LEU A 15 -5.61 1.86 -6.37
C LEU A 15 -6.91 2.59 -5.98
N ALA A 16 -7.03 3.87 -6.32
CA ALA A 16 -8.23 4.66 -6.07
C ALA A 16 -9.47 4.05 -6.76
N HIS A 17 -9.32 3.53 -7.97
CA HIS A 17 -10.41 2.82 -8.65
C HIS A 17 -10.80 1.51 -7.94
N VAL A 18 -9.81 0.76 -7.44
CA VAL A 18 -10.09 -0.43 -6.63
C VAL A 18 -10.88 -0.02 -5.38
N VAL A 19 -10.43 0.99 -4.62
CA VAL A 19 -11.15 1.50 -3.44
C VAL A 19 -12.57 1.97 -3.79
N GLN A 20 -12.75 2.64 -4.93
CA GLN A 20 -14.06 3.05 -5.43
C GLN A 20 -14.99 1.85 -5.67
N SER A 21 -14.46 0.74 -6.17
CA SER A 21 -15.20 -0.51 -6.39
C SER A 21 -15.69 -1.16 -5.10
N PHE A 22 -15.07 -0.86 -3.96
CA PHE A 22 -15.47 -1.33 -2.63
C PHE A 22 -16.46 -0.38 -1.94
N PHE A 23 -17.63 -0.22 -2.57
CA PHE A 23 -18.74 0.63 -2.10
C PHE A 23 -18.35 2.10 -1.91
N ASN A 24 -17.54 2.66 -2.81
CA ASN A 24 -17.00 4.01 -2.74
C ASN A 24 -16.19 4.26 -1.46
N GLY A 25 -15.29 3.33 -1.11
CA GLY A 25 -14.45 3.41 0.09
C GLY A 25 -15.15 3.13 1.42
N ARG A 26 -16.40 2.62 1.41
CA ARG A 26 -17.12 2.26 2.66
C ARG A 26 -16.70 0.93 3.25
N ARG A 27 -15.87 0.15 2.55
CA ARG A 27 -15.26 -1.07 3.08
C ARG A 27 -13.77 -0.89 3.22
N LEU A 28 -13.20 -1.56 4.22
CA LEU A 28 -11.76 -1.61 4.40
C LEU A 28 -11.13 -2.29 3.19
N VAL A 29 -10.10 -1.64 2.65
CA VAL A 29 -9.31 -2.19 1.55
C VAL A 29 -7.87 -2.27 2.01
N VAL A 30 -7.33 -3.48 2.04
CA VAL A 30 -5.92 -3.74 2.35
C VAL A 30 -5.29 -4.46 1.18
N PHE A 31 -4.08 -4.06 0.79
CA PHE A 31 -3.37 -4.67 -0.34
C PHE A 31 -2.32 -5.65 0.16
N SER A 32 -2.22 -6.82 -0.48
CA SER A 32 -1.11 -7.73 -0.24
C SER A 32 0.17 -7.15 -0.82
N GLY A 33 1.22 -7.07 0.00
CA GLY A 33 2.55 -6.71 -0.49
C GLY A 33 3.07 -7.73 -1.52
N GLY A 34 3.84 -7.23 -2.48
CA GLY A 34 4.45 -8.03 -3.54
C GLY A 34 5.70 -8.83 -3.11
N GLU A 35 6.54 -9.15 -4.09
CA GLU A 35 7.79 -9.87 -3.87
C GLU A 35 8.77 -9.15 -2.92
N ALA A 36 9.86 -9.82 -2.57
CA ALA A 36 10.92 -9.23 -1.76
C ALA A 36 11.48 -7.98 -2.45
N LYS A 37 11.47 -6.86 -1.74
CA LYS A 37 11.95 -5.55 -2.24
C LYS A 37 12.90 -4.92 -1.24
N GLY A 38 13.76 -4.02 -1.73
CA GLY A 38 14.51 -3.10 -0.87
C GLY A 38 13.56 -2.22 -0.05
N LEU A 39 14.04 -1.67 1.07
CA LEU A 39 13.23 -0.87 2.00
C LEU A 39 12.53 0.29 1.29
N ASP A 40 13.25 1.07 0.47
CA ASP A 40 12.69 2.21 -0.24
C ASP A 40 11.57 1.82 -1.21
N GLY A 41 11.70 0.65 -1.86
CA GLY A 41 10.67 0.12 -2.74
C GLY A 41 9.39 -0.27 -1.99
N ILE A 42 9.53 -0.84 -0.79
CA ILE A 42 8.39 -1.15 0.09
C ILE A 42 7.70 0.14 0.52
N LEU A 43 8.47 1.11 1.04
CA LEU A 43 7.90 2.37 1.53
C LEU A 43 7.25 3.18 0.42
N GLY A 44 7.84 3.22 -0.77
CA GLY A 44 7.25 3.87 -1.95
C GLY A 44 5.90 3.26 -2.34
N GLU A 45 5.80 1.92 -2.37
CA GLU A 45 4.54 1.23 -2.65
C GLU A 45 3.49 1.49 -1.56
N ILE A 46 3.87 1.47 -0.29
CA ILE A 46 2.99 1.78 0.85
C ILE A 46 2.44 3.21 0.73
N ARG A 47 3.27 4.19 0.31
CA ARG A 47 2.82 5.58 0.08
C ARG A 47 1.83 5.67 -1.07
N GLU A 48 2.06 4.98 -2.18
CA GLU A 48 1.11 4.95 -3.30
C GLU A 48 -0.23 4.32 -2.88
N ILE A 49 -0.19 3.23 -2.09
CA ILE A 49 -1.36 2.56 -1.49
C ILE A 49 -2.14 3.52 -0.59
N ALA A 50 -1.47 4.20 0.33
CA ALA A 50 -2.09 5.19 1.21
C ALA A 50 -2.68 6.37 0.42
N ALA A 51 -1.95 6.91 -0.55
CA ALA A 51 -2.42 7.99 -1.43
C ALA A 51 -3.62 7.57 -2.29
N GLY A 52 -3.73 6.28 -2.62
CA GLY A 52 -4.90 5.69 -3.30
C GLY A 52 -6.15 5.55 -2.42
N GLY A 53 -6.09 5.92 -1.15
CA GLY A 53 -7.22 5.85 -0.21
C GLY A 53 -7.44 4.47 0.41
N ALA A 54 -6.50 3.54 0.27
CA ALA A 54 -6.58 2.24 0.91
C ALA A 54 -6.34 2.35 2.42
N THR A 55 -6.93 1.43 3.19
CA THR A 55 -6.85 1.45 4.66
C THR A 55 -5.56 0.84 5.21
N GLY A 56 -4.83 0.05 4.42
CA GLY A 56 -3.63 -0.62 4.90
C GLY A 56 -2.95 -1.54 3.89
N SER A 57 -1.92 -2.23 4.36
CA SER A 57 -1.20 -3.28 3.63
C SER A 57 -1.01 -4.52 4.48
N ILE A 58 -0.97 -5.67 3.81
CA ILE A 58 -0.61 -6.96 4.40
C ILE A 58 0.86 -7.21 4.08
N ILE A 59 1.68 -7.41 5.11
CA ILE A 59 3.11 -7.64 4.98
C ILE A 59 3.54 -8.85 5.82
N GLY A 60 4.33 -9.74 5.21
CA GLY A 60 4.81 -10.98 5.85
C GLY A 60 6.29 -11.21 5.57
N ARG A 61 6.62 -11.79 4.41
CA ARG A 61 8.02 -12.14 4.01
C ARG A 61 9.01 -10.99 4.22
N ASN A 62 8.68 -9.79 3.75
CA ASN A 62 9.51 -8.58 3.89
C ASN A 62 9.75 -8.15 5.36
N THR A 63 8.93 -8.62 6.30
CA THR A 63 9.14 -8.40 7.75
C THR A 63 9.99 -9.52 8.34
N PHE A 64 9.61 -10.78 8.13
CA PHE A 64 10.24 -11.92 8.81
C PHE A 64 11.64 -12.30 8.26
N GLN A 65 11.99 -11.85 7.06
CA GLN A 65 13.31 -12.12 6.46
C GLN A 65 14.37 -11.05 6.79
N ARG A 66 14.00 -10.01 7.55
CA ARG A 66 14.91 -8.94 7.98
C ARG A 66 15.42 -9.20 9.40
N PRO A 67 16.60 -8.66 9.77
CA PRO A 67 16.98 -8.55 11.17
C PRO A 67 15.87 -7.88 11.99
N ARG A 68 15.66 -8.35 13.22
CA ARG A 68 14.54 -7.91 14.07
C ARG A 68 14.43 -6.38 14.17
N ASP A 69 15.54 -5.71 14.41
CA ASP A 69 15.54 -4.26 14.64
C ASP A 69 15.21 -3.49 13.35
N GLU A 70 15.70 -3.95 12.20
CA GLU A 70 15.32 -3.42 10.89
C GLU A 70 13.84 -3.65 10.57
N ALA A 71 13.32 -4.84 10.90
CA ALA A 71 11.91 -5.17 10.69
C ALA A 71 10.99 -4.24 11.51
N ILE A 72 11.32 -4.03 12.79
CA ILE A 72 10.56 -3.12 13.66
C ILE A 72 10.65 -1.67 13.17
N ALA A 73 11.84 -1.20 12.78
CA ALA A 73 12.00 0.14 12.22
C ALA A 73 11.17 0.35 10.94
N MET A 74 11.18 -0.63 10.02
CA MET A 74 10.35 -0.60 8.82
C MET A 74 8.86 -0.58 9.16
N LEU A 75 8.40 -1.42 10.08
CA LEU A 75 6.98 -1.45 10.48
C LEU A 75 6.54 -0.12 11.09
N ASN A 76 7.37 0.53 11.90
CA ASN A 76 7.08 1.86 12.45
C ASN A 76 6.91 2.90 11.34
N GLN A 77 7.80 2.91 10.34
CA GLN A 77 7.69 3.81 9.19
C GLN A 77 6.40 3.57 8.38
N ILE A 78 6.03 2.30 8.16
CA ILE A 78 4.77 1.94 7.50
C ILE A 78 3.57 2.47 8.29
N ILE A 79 3.57 2.29 9.61
CA ILE A 79 2.51 2.79 10.50
C ILE A 79 2.41 4.32 10.42
N ASP A 80 3.55 5.02 10.39
CA ASP A 80 3.58 6.47 10.29
C ASP A 80 3.02 6.98 8.96
N ILE A 81 3.31 6.30 7.83
CA ILE A 81 2.69 6.62 6.54
C ILE A 81 1.16 6.52 6.62
N TYR A 82 0.63 5.43 7.16
CA TYR A 82 -0.84 5.28 7.29
C TYR A 82 -1.49 6.23 8.31
N LYS A 83 -0.71 6.76 9.27
CA LYS A 83 -1.15 7.81 10.18
C LYS A 83 -1.01 9.22 9.59
N GLY A 84 -0.52 9.36 8.35
CA GLY A 84 -0.27 10.65 7.70
C GLY A 84 0.93 11.42 8.26
N ARG A 85 1.94 10.70 8.78
CA ARG A 85 3.13 11.27 9.45
C ARG A 85 4.45 11.03 8.70
N GLY A 86 4.44 10.39 7.52
CA GLY A 86 5.66 10.00 6.79
C GLY A 86 5.49 9.84 5.28
#